data_AF-A0A4R1FU50-F1
#
_entry.id   AF-A0A4R1FU50-F1
#
_cell.length_a   1.000
_cell.length_b   1.000
_cell.length_c   1.000
_cell.angle_alpha   90.00
_cell.angle_beta   90.00
_cell.angle_gamma   90.00
#
_symmetry.space_group_name_H-M   'P 1'
#
loop_
_entity.id
_entity.type
_entity.pdbx_description
1 polymer ?
#
loop_
_entity_poly.entity_id
_entity_poly.type
_entity_poly.pdbx_seq_one_letter_code
_entity_poly.pdbx_strand_id
1 'polypeptide(L)'
;MFGHAADQLPTLPLMTANEPNARYLDDSKVLAAIGEWIATRVEPVSVRLPLELAEAAVAAWNRDETGEVGEETPDQFALRDRAAELALIGLAVSERGRRDGEDVVVDLHAASVAAAIHAAQSPDIGDSAERGPHGLISLGQTEQPVRRSARRRGRASRG
;
A
#
# COMPACT_ATOMS: atom_id res chain seq x y z
N MET A 1 -5.39 -27.83 -60.87
CA MET A 1 -6.62 -27.17 -60.41
C MET A 1 -6.41 -26.86 -58.93
N PHE A 2 -5.75 -25.74 -58.62
CA PHE A 2 -5.42 -25.31 -57.26
C PHE A 2 -6.08 -23.95 -57.02
N GLY A 3 -6.76 -23.81 -55.89
CA GLY A 3 -7.43 -22.57 -55.49
C GLY A 3 -8.02 -22.73 -54.10
N HIS A 4 -7.16 -22.77 -53.09
CA HIS A 4 -7.53 -22.68 -51.68
C HIS A 4 -8.09 -21.28 -51.42
N ALA A 5 -9.42 -21.16 -51.34
CA ALA A 5 -10.09 -19.96 -50.86
C ALA A 5 -10.10 -20.01 -49.32
N ALA A 6 -8.98 -19.65 -48.72
CA ALA A 6 -8.88 -19.34 -47.31
C ALA A 6 -8.04 -18.07 -47.19
N ASP A 7 -8.66 -16.90 -47.35
CA ASP A 7 -8.25 -15.72 -46.59
C ASP A 7 -9.22 -14.56 -46.78
N GLN A 8 -9.96 -14.24 -45.72
CA GLN A 8 -10.31 -12.88 -45.30
C GLN A 8 -11.32 -12.99 -44.16
N LEU A 9 -10.80 -13.23 -42.95
CA LEU A 9 -11.46 -12.73 -41.76
C LEU A 9 -11.36 -11.19 -41.80
N PRO A 10 -12.45 -10.45 -41.56
CA PRO A 10 -12.36 -9.00 -41.50
C PRO A 10 -11.44 -8.63 -40.34
N THR A 11 -10.31 -8.02 -40.66
CA THR A 11 -9.50 -7.29 -39.67
C THR A 11 -10.41 -6.21 -39.10
N LEU A 12 -10.93 -6.43 -37.89
CA LEU A 12 -11.54 -5.37 -37.12
C LEU A 12 -10.53 -4.22 -37.09
N PRO A 13 -10.94 -2.98 -37.44
CA PRO A 13 -10.02 -1.87 -37.36
C PRO A 13 -9.52 -1.80 -35.93
N LEU A 14 -8.23 -2.10 -35.74
CA LEU A 14 -7.50 -1.70 -34.55
C LEU A 14 -7.68 -0.20 -34.47
N MET A 15 -8.65 0.25 -33.68
CA MET A 15 -8.76 1.65 -33.29
C MET A 15 -7.36 2.03 -32.82
N THR A 16 -6.75 2.94 -33.55
CA THR A 16 -5.34 3.29 -33.44
C THR A 16 -5.02 3.65 -31.99
N ALA A 17 -4.33 2.77 -31.28
CA ALA A 17 -3.87 2.98 -29.91
C ALA A 17 -2.83 4.13 -29.76
N ASN A 18 -2.70 5.01 -30.76
CA ASN A 18 -1.66 6.01 -30.87
C ASN A 18 -2.16 7.47 -30.74
N GLU A 19 -3.44 7.78 -30.88
CA GLU A 19 -3.93 9.17 -30.70
C GLU A 19 -4.34 9.49 -29.26
N PRO A 20 -5.14 8.64 -28.54
CA PRO A 20 -5.51 8.94 -27.16
C PRO A 20 -4.31 8.92 -26.20
N ASN A 21 -3.36 8.00 -26.41
CA ASN A 21 -2.16 7.87 -25.57
C ASN A 21 -1.19 9.04 -25.74
N ALA A 22 -1.06 9.59 -26.95
CA ALA A 22 -0.27 10.79 -27.19
C ALA A 22 -0.87 12.01 -26.48
N ARG A 23 -2.20 12.19 -26.54
CA ARG A 23 -2.89 13.25 -25.79
C ARG A 23 -2.70 13.11 -24.29
N TYR A 24 -2.86 11.90 -23.73
CA TYR A 24 -2.64 11.69 -22.29
C TYR A 24 -1.20 11.94 -21.86
N LEU A 25 -0.22 11.62 -22.71
CA LEU A 25 1.17 11.96 -22.44
C LEU A 25 1.39 13.48 -22.42
N ASP A 26 0.80 14.22 -23.36
CA ASP A 26 0.92 15.67 -23.40
C ASP A 26 0.18 16.34 -22.23
N ASP A 27 -1.03 15.87 -21.91
CA ASP A 27 -1.77 16.29 -20.72
C ASP A 27 -0.94 16.04 -19.44
N SER A 28 -0.30 14.87 -19.33
CA SER A 28 0.56 14.52 -18.19
C SER A 28 1.74 15.48 -18.04
N LYS A 29 2.38 15.92 -19.12
CA LYS A 29 3.47 16.93 -19.07
C LYS A 29 2.96 18.27 -18.55
N VAL A 30 1.79 18.71 -18.99
CA VAL A 30 1.18 19.96 -18.52
C VAL A 30 0.87 19.87 -17.02
N LEU A 31 0.28 18.76 -16.58
CA LEU A 31 -0.04 18.52 -15.18
C LEU A 31 1.22 18.41 -14.31
N ALA A 32 2.30 17.81 -14.82
CA ALA A 32 3.59 17.76 -14.13
C ALA A 32 4.18 19.17 -13.94
N ALA A 33 4.14 20.02 -14.97
CA ALA A 33 4.60 21.40 -14.87
C ALA A 33 3.78 22.23 -13.85
N ILE A 34 2.46 22.01 -13.77
CA ILE A 34 1.62 22.59 -12.73
C ILE A 34 2.08 22.07 -11.35
N GLY A 35 2.34 20.77 -11.23
CA GLY A 35 2.86 20.15 -10.01
C GLY A 35 4.17 20.79 -9.53
N GLU A 36 5.15 21.00 -10.42
CA GLU A 36 6.41 21.68 -10.10
C GLU A 36 6.19 23.12 -9.59
N TRP A 37 5.29 23.85 -10.23
CA TRP A 37 4.94 25.21 -9.79
C TRP A 37 4.30 25.21 -8.41
N ILE A 38 3.40 24.26 -8.13
CA ILE A 38 2.72 24.13 -6.85
C ILE A 38 3.69 23.66 -5.75
N ALA A 39 4.56 22.71 -6.02
CA ALA A 39 5.41 22.05 -5.02
C ALA A 39 6.27 23.03 -4.20
N THR A 40 6.73 24.11 -4.82
CA THR A 40 7.55 25.15 -4.15
C THR A 40 6.74 26.14 -3.30
N ARG A 41 5.41 26.05 -3.34
CA ARG A 41 4.46 27.01 -2.74
C ARG A 41 3.54 26.37 -1.71
N VAL A 42 3.60 25.06 -1.55
CA VAL A 42 2.79 24.34 -0.57
C VAL A 42 3.53 24.35 0.76
N GLU A 43 2.89 24.94 1.77
CA GLU A 43 3.37 24.85 3.14
C GLU A 43 3.30 23.41 3.65
N PRO A 44 4.23 22.98 4.51
CA PRO A 44 4.14 21.70 5.20
C PRO A 44 2.80 21.53 5.94
N VAL A 45 2.30 20.30 5.94
CA VAL A 45 1.09 19.90 6.65
C VAL A 45 1.47 19.45 8.05
N SER A 46 0.90 20.10 9.07
CA SER A 46 1.07 19.67 10.46
C SER A 46 0.19 18.44 10.73
N VAL A 47 0.81 17.34 11.12
CA VAL A 47 0.13 16.08 11.43
C VAL A 47 0.35 15.68 12.88
N ARG A 48 -0.65 15.02 13.47
CA ARG A 48 -0.55 14.37 14.78
C ARG A 48 -0.50 12.87 14.57
N LEU A 49 0.55 12.25 15.06
CA LEU A 49 0.74 10.80 15.03
C LEU A 49 0.68 10.26 16.45
N PRO A 50 -0.02 9.15 16.71
CA PRO A 50 0.16 8.40 17.95
C PRO A 50 1.65 8.10 18.18
N LEU A 51 2.11 8.23 19.42
CA LEU A 51 3.52 8.05 19.77
C LEU A 51 4.09 6.73 19.24
N GLU A 52 3.34 5.65 19.37
CA GLU A 52 3.76 4.31 18.90
C GLU A 52 4.02 4.29 17.39
N LEU A 53 3.20 4.98 16.59
CA LEU A 53 3.38 5.07 15.14
C LEU A 53 4.55 5.97 14.77
N ALA A 54 4.75 7.06 15.50
CA ALA A 54 5.89 7.95 15.33
C ALA A 54 7.20 7.22 15.62
N GLU A 55 7.26 6.45 16.71
CA GLU A 55 8.42 5.62 17.08
C GLU A 55 8.66 4.52 16.04
N ALA A 56 7.61 3.86 15.54
CA ALA A 56 7.73 2.87 14.48
C ALA A 56 8.28 3.47 13.17
N ALA A 57 7.84 4.68 12.79
CA ALA A 57 8.36 5.37 11.62
C ALA A 57 9.86 5.70 11.77
N VAL A 58 10.27 6.21 12.94
CA VAL A 58 11.68 6.48 13.25
C VAL A 58 12.51 5.20 13.22
N ALA A 59 11.99 4.11 13.76
CA ALA A 59 12.66 2.80 13.72
C ALA A 59 12.81 2.28 12.28
N ALA A 60 11.82 2.50 11.42
CA ALA A 60 11.90 2.13 10.01
C ALA A 60 12.98 2.93 9.25
N TRP A 61 13.11 4.24 9.54
CA TRP A 61 14.15 5.09 8.97
C TRP A 61 15.56 4.70 9.42
N ASN A 62 15.74 4.40 10.71
CA ASN A 62 17.05 4.08 11.29
C ASN A 62 17.49 2.64 11.04
N ARG A 63 16.71 1.84 10.31
CA ARG A 63 17.04 0.45 10.06
C ARG A 63 18.16 0.35 9.03
N ASP A 64 19.28 -0.24 9.41
CA ASP A 64 20.32 -0.63 8.48
C ASP A 64 19.83 -1.77 7.57
N GLU A 65 19.94 -1.58 6.26
CA GLU A 65 19.71 -2.64 5.29
C GLU A 65 20.95 -3.53 5.21
N THR A 66 20.90 -4.66 5.92
CA THR A 66 21.99 -5.64 5.97
C THR A 66 21.72 -6.76 4.98
N GLY A 67 22.06 -6.52 3.72
CA GLY A 67 21.94 -7.50 2.64
C GLY A 67 22.54 -6.99 1.34
N GLU A 68 23.10 -7.88 0.53
CA GLU A 68 23.50 -7.53 -0.83
C GLU A 68 22.24 -7.37 -1.68
N VAL A 69 22.05 -6.19 -2.27
CA VAL A 69 20.96 -5.95 -3.22
C VAL A 69 21.34 -6.66 -4.51
N GLY A 70 20.79 -7.86 -4.70
CA GLY A 70 20.94 -8.64 -5.93
C GLY A 70 20.14 -8.05 -7.10
N GLU A 71 19.92 -8.84 -8.15
CA GLU A 71 19.00 -8.45 -9.22
C GLU A 71 17.57 -8.35 -8.67
N GLU A 72 16.98 -7.16 -8.78
CA GLU A 72 15.60 -6.89 -8.38
C GLU A 72 14.65 -7.04 -9.59
N THR A 73 13.47 -7.61 -9.34
CA THR A 73 12.35 -7.49 -10.28
C THR A 73 11.77 -6.07 -10.23
N PRO A 74 11.03 -5.63 -11.26
CA PRO A 74 10.35 -4.33 -11.24
C PRO A 74 9.43 -4.14 -10.02
N ASP A 75 8.75 -5.18 -9.58
CA ASP A 75 7.85 -5.14 -8.42
C ASP A 75 8.64 -4.99 -7.10
N GLN A 76 9.79 -5.66 -6.98
CA GLN A 76 10.69 -5.51 -5.83
C GLN A 76 11.26 -4.10 -5.77
N PHE A 77 11.69 -3.56 -6.91
CA PHE A 77 12.13 -2.18 -7.01
C PHE A 77 11.02 -1.20 -6.58
N ALA A 78 9.81 -1.35 -7.11
CA ALA A 78 8.69 -0.48 -6.76
C ALA A 78 8.32 -0.55 -5.26
N LEU A 79 8.40 -1.74 -4.66
CA LEU A 79 8.20 -1.92 -3.22
C LEU A 79 9.29 -1.22 -2.40
N ARG A 80 10.57 -1.40 -2.79
CA ARG A 80 11.71 -0.76 -2.13
C ARG A 80 11.65 0.76 -2.24
N ASP A 81 11.34 1.28 -3.43
CA ASP A 81 11.21 2.71 -3.69
C ASP A 81 10.10 3.34 -2.85
N ARG A 82 8.91 2.71 -2.81
CA ARG A 82 7.80 3.13 -1.95
C ARG A 82 8.16 3.06 -0.46
N ALA A 83 8.87 2.01 -0.03
CA ALA A 83 9.33 1.92 1.36
C ALA A 83 10.32 3.03 1.72
N ALA A 84 11.25 3.36 0.82
CA ALA A 84 12.21 4.44 0.99
C ALA A 84 11.50 5.81 1.06
N GLU A 85 10.51 6.06 0.20
CA GLU A 85 9.70 7.29 0.24
C GLU A 85 8.96 7.43 1.58
N LEU A 86 8.32 6.35 2.05
CA LEU A 86 7.59 6.36 3.32
C LEU A 86 8.52 6.49 4.55
N ALA A 87 9.75 5.97 4.47
CA ALA A 87 10.74 6.09 5.53
C ALA A 87 11.17 7.54 5.80
N LEU A 88 11.02 8.45 4.84
CA LEU A 88 11.26 9.89 5.04
C LEU A 88 10.35 10.52 6.10
N ILE A 89 9.20 9.91 6.39
CA ILE A 89 8.34 10.31 7.51
C ILE A 89 9.08 10.07 8.84
N GLY A 90 9.77 8.94 8.96
CA GLY A 90 10.59 8.62 10.13
C GLY A 90 11.72 9.64 10.34
N LEU A 91 12.41 10.03 9.26
CA LEU A 91 13.40 11.10 9.31
C LEU A 91 12.77 12.42 9.81
N ALA A 92 11.65 12.84 9.22
CA ALA A 92 10.96 14.07 9.61
C ALA A 92 10.53 14.07 11.08
N VAL A 93 10.00 12.94 11.58
CA VAL A 93 9.66 12.76 13.00
C VAL A 93 10.92 12.87 13.86
N SER A 94 12.03 12.24 13.48
CA SER A 94 13.27 12.26 14.27
C SER A 94 13.88 13.67 14.39
N GLU A 95 13.80 14.48 13.32
CA GLU A 95 14.42 15.80 13.28
C GLU A 95 13.52 16.91 13.84
N ARG A 96 12.20 16.83 13.60
CA ARG A 96 11.26 17.93 13.82
C ARG A 96 10.05 17.55 14.68
N GLY A 97 9.88 16.28 15.00
CA GLY A 97 8.76 15.80 15.82
C GLY A 97 8.81 16.39 17.23
N ARG A 98 7.67 16.89 17.69
CA ARG A 98 7.48 17.41 19.05
C ARG A 98 6.43 16.59 19.77
N ARG A 99 6.79 16.03 20.91
CA ARG A 99 5.86 15.26 21.74
C ARG A 99 4.78 16.17 22.32
N ASP A 100 3.54 15.72 22.26
CA ASP A 100 2.36 16.34 22.85
C ASP A 100 1.46 15.26 23.47
N GLY A 101 1.70 14.98 24.76
CA GLY A 101 1.02 13.88 25.46
C GLY A 101 1.37 12.51 24.88
N GLU A 102 0.34 11.81 24.38
CA GLU A 102 0.43 10.50 23.71
C GLU A 102 0.64 10.62 22.19
N ASP A 103 0.76 11.85 21.68
CA ASP A 103 1.00 12.12 20.27
C ASP A 103 2.41 12.72 20.03
N VAL A 104 2.82 12.66 18.77
CA VAL A 104 3.90 13.47 18.20
C VAL A 104 3.32 14.37 17.12
N VAL A 105 3.56 15.67 17.23
CA VAL A 105 3.22 16.66 16.22
C VAL A 105 4.44 16.90 15.34
N VAL A 106 4.28 16.75 14.03
CA VAL A 106 5.36 16.95 13.05
C VAL A 106 4.81 17.63 11.81
N ASP A 107 5.60 18.53 11.24
CA ASP A 107 5.27 19.17 9.96
C ASP A 107 5.89 18.35 8.82
N LEU A 108 5.02 17.81 7.95
CA LEU A 108 5.40 16.94 6.83
C LEU A 108 5.19 17.65 5.49
N HIS A 109 6.05 17.35 4.52
CA HIS A 109 5.82 17.80 3.16
C HIS A 109 4.55 17.15 2.59
N ALA A 110 3.77 17.88 1.81
CA ALA A 110 2.50 17.39 1.26
C ALA A 110 2.67 16.08 0.46
N ALA A 111 3.81 15.92 -0.24
CA ALA A 111 4.14 14.67 -0.95
C ALA A 111 4.22 13.46 0.00
N SER A 112 4.89 13.58 1.14
CA SER A 112 5.00 12.49 2.12
C SER A 112 3.64 12.11 2.71
N VAL A 113 2.78 13.11 2.97
CA VAL A 113 1.40 12.86 3.43
C VAL A 113 0.59 12.14 2.35
N ALA A 114 0.67 12.60 1.10
CA ALA A 114 -0.01 11.97 -0.01
C ALA A 114 0.47 10.53 -0.24
N ALA A 115 1.78 10.28 -0.17
CA ALA A 115 2.37 8.96 -0.29
C ALA A 115 1.87 8.00 0.81
N ALA A 116 1.82 8.45 2.07
CA ALA A 116 1.28 7.65 3.17
C ALA A 116 -0.20 7.30 3.00
N ILE A 117 -1.02 8.26 2.57
CA ILE A 117 -2.44 8.03 2.30
C ILE A 117 -2.63 7.07 1.14
N HIS A 118 -1.92 7.29 0.02
CA HIS A 118 -1.95 6.40 -1.13
C HIS A 118 -1.52 4.98 -0.74
N ALA A 119 -0.51 4.88 0.13
CA ALA A 119 -0.04 3.60 0.61
C ALA A 119 -1.08 2.84 1.45
N ALA A 120 -1.88 3.55 2.24
CA ALA A 120 -2.98 2.96 2.99
C ALA A 120 -4.17 2.53 2.09
N GLN A 121 -4.33 3.17 0.92
CA GLN A 121 -5.42 2.90 -0.03
C GLN A 121 -5.09 1.80 -1.04
N SER A 122 -3.82 1.51 -1.26
CA SER A 122 -3.35 0.47 -2.17
C SER A 122 -3.00 -0.78 -1.35
N PRO A 123 -3.96 -1.68 -1.08
CA PRO A 123 -3.65 -2.96 -0.44
C PRO A 123 -2.64 -3.72 -1.31
N ASP A 124 -1.70 -4.33 -0.61
CA ASP A 124 -0.49 -4.94 -1.16
C ASP A 124 -0.78 -5.89 -2.34
N ILE A 125 -0.01 -5.74 -3.41
CA ILE A 125 0.04 -6.66 -4.57
C ILE A 125 0.55 -8.06 -4.13
N GLY A 126 1.03 -8.19 -2.89
CA GLY A 126 1.48 -9.44 -2.26
C GLY A 126 0.41 -10.48 -1.89
N ASP A 127 -0.89 -10.14 -1.79
CA ASP A 127 -1.93 -11.14 -1.41
C ASP A 127 -2.44 -12.00 -2.59
N SER A 128 -2.08 -11.63 -3.83
CA SER A 128 -2.55 -12.36 -5.02
C SER A 128 -1.73 -13.61 -5.36
N ALA A 129 -0.54 -13.79 -4.77
CA ALA A 129 0.34 -14.92 -5.07
C ALA A 129 0.02 -16.21 -4.27
N GLU A 130 -0.77 -16.13 -3.19
CA GLU A 130 -1.13 -17.30 -2.35
C GLU A 130 -2.45 -17.99 -2.76
N ARG A 131 -3.25 -17.39 -3.66
CA ARG A 131 -4.45 -18.06 -4.21
C ARG A 131 -4.13 -18.78 -5.51
N GLY A 132 -3.48 -19.94 -5.40
CA GLY A 132 -3.36 -20.88 -6.50
C GLY A 132 -4.75 -21.33 -7.03
N PRO A 133 -4.89 -21.67 -8.33
CA PRO A 133 -6.17 -22.00 -8.97
C PRO A 133 -6.75 -23.38 -8.62
N HIS A 134 -6.46 -23.93 -7.43
CA HIS A 134 -6.97 -25.23 -6.99
C HIS A 134 -7.34 -25.23 -5.51
N GLY A 135 -8.39 -24.49 -5.16
CA GLY A 135 -9.14 -24.70 -3.92
C GLY A 135 -10.00 -25.95 -3.99
N LEU A 136 -9.37 -27.13 -3.96
CA LEU A 136 -10.07 -28.39 -3.73
C LEU A 136 -10.54 -28.44 -2.27
N ILE A 137 -11.82 -28.15 -2.11
CA ILE A 137 -12.78 -28.73 -1.16
C ILE A 137 -12.15 -29.77 -0.21
N SER A 138 -11.82 -29.35 1.02
CA SER A 138 -11.70 -30.29 2.15
C SER A 138 -13.01 -30.28 2.94
N LEU A 139 -13.85 -31.26 2.65
CA LEU A 139 -15.03 -31.61 3.44
C LEU A 139 -14.58 -32.37 4.69
N GLY A 140 -14.89 -31.82 5.87
CA GLY A 140 -14.72 -32.44 7.18
C GLY A 140 -14.06 -31.47 8.16
N GLN A 141 -14.57 -31.15 9.34
CA GLN A 141 -15.52 -31.86 10.19
C GLN A 141 -16.33 -30.89 11.06
N THR A 142 -17.53 -31.33 11.41
CA THR A 142 -18.50 -30.71 12.31
C THR A 142 -18.03 -30.73 13.77
N GLU A 143 -17.94 -29.58 14.42
CA GLU A 143 -17.95 -29.46 15.89
C GLU A 143 -19.09 -28.52 16.31
N GLN A 144 -20.00 -29.07 17.13
CA GLN A 144 -21.22 -28.44 17.63
C GLN A 144 -20.93 -27.43 18.76
N PRO A 145 -21.81 -26.43 18.99
CA PRO A 145 -21.62 -25.42 20.04
C PRO A 145 -21.91 -25.97 21.46
N VAL A 146 -20.95 -25.79 22.36
CA VAL A 146 -21.10 -26.06 23.80
C VAL A 146 -22.09 -25.07 24.43
N ARG A 147 -23.21 -25.60 24.93
CA ARG A 147 -24.25 -24.85 25.63
C ARG A 147 -23.74 -24.31 26.98
N ARG A 148 -23.91 -23.00 27.18
CA ARG A 148 -23.89 -22.35 28.51
C ARG A 148 -24.87 -23.04 29.46
N SER A 149 -24.38 -23.49 30.60
CA SER A 149 -25.20 -23.85 31.76
C SER A 149 -24.69 -23.08 32.98
N ALA A 150 -25.33 -21.94 33.25
CA ALA A 150 -25.28 -21.31 34.55
C ALA A 150 -26.24 -22.04 35.49
N ARG A 151 -25.77 -22.57 36.63
CA ARG A 151 -26.61 -22.72 37.83
C ARG A 151 -25.81 -22.95 39.12
N ARG A 152 -26.12 -22.07 40.07
CA ARG A 152 -26.18 -22.25 41.53
C ARG A 152 -24.88 -22.49 42.30
N ARG A 153 -24.43 -21.39 42.94
CA ARG A 153 -23.56 -21.40 44.12
C ARG A 153 -24.25 -22.16 45.26
N GLY A 154 -23.57 -23.19 45.74
CA GLY A 154 -23.84 -23.88 46.99
C GLY A 154 -23.20 -23.16 48.18
N ARG A 155 -23.91 -23.26 49.29
CA ARG A 155 -23.69 -22.72 50.64
C ARG A 155 -22.72 -23.61 51.44
N ALA A 156 -21.82 -23.02 52.22
CA ALA A 156 -21.24 -23.56 53.47
C ALA A 156 -20.52 -22.38 54.17
N SER A 157 -20.96 -21.83 55.31
CA SER A 157 -20.91 -22.33 56.71
C SER A 157 -19.53 -22.82 57.15
N ARG A 158 -18.91 -22.06 58.06
CA ARG A 158 -17.94 -22.37 59.14
C ARG A 158 -17.51 -21.01 59.70
N GLY A 159 -17.42 -20.76 60.99
CA GLY A 159 -17.50 -21.53 62.23
C GLY A 159 -17.14 -20.55 63.34
#